data_AF-A0A413TI80-F1
#
_entry.id   AF-A0A413TI80-F1
#
_cell.length_a   1.000
_cell.length_b   1.000
_cell.length_c   1.000
_cell.angle_alpha   90.00
_cell.angle_beta   90.00
_cell.angle_gamma   90.00
#
_symmetry.space_group_name_H-M   'P 1'
#
loop_
_entity.id
_entity.type
_entity.pdbx_description
1 polymer ?
#
loop_
_entity_poly.entity_id
_entity_poly.type
_entity_poly.pdbx_seq_one_letter_code
_entity_poly.pdbx_strand_id
1 'polypeptide(L)'
;MSFAIITDSTSDISPARAQELGIYVIPLHVIIEGEDLLDQVQITAEEYVARMAGSEQLPHTSQPSAGEFKALFDRVRADGHDSAIFISLCSEWSACYSNACLVAETHELDVRCIDSRTGSGAEGLLVEYALAMRKDGRSLDETEAQIRATLPDAHLLLIPRTLENLVKNGRAPKLAGQLTQMLNIRLAVSPEWQSGEIKAIKKGRGAKRIVANTMADCLAFLDEHPSSSVRVLTTGAAEEQELVNEALAGQDYVDAGTGPIGCTIATHVGVDAIAISYCPRYQPAN
;
A
#
# COMPACT_ATOMS: atom_id res chain seq x y z
N MET A 1 -8.88 26.54 7.59
CA MET A 1 -9.69 25.31 7.75
C MET A 1 -8.84 24.14 7.28
N SER A 2 -8.78 23.05 8.04
CA SER A 2 -7.97 21.88 7.68
C SER A 2 -8.81 20.85 6.90
N PHE A 3 -8.33 20.45 5.72
CA PHE A 3 -8.93 19.37 4.93
C PHE A 3 -8.83 18.01 5.64
N ALA A 4 -9.75 17.08 5.35
CA ALA A 4 -9.67 15.70 5.83
C ALA A 4 -8.64 14.89 5.02
N ILE A 5 -8.07 13.86 5.64
CA ILE A 5 -7.20 12.90 4.94
C ILE A 5 -7.93 11.57 4.90
N ILE A 6 -8.11 11.06 3.70
CA ILE A 6 -8.81 9.82 3.41
C ILE A 6 -7.84 8.89 2.67
N THR A 7 -7.91 7.61 2.98
CA THR A 7 -7.23 6.54 2.23
C THR A 7 -8.08 5.28 2.24
N ASP A 8 -7.65 4.24 1.55
CA ASP A 8 -8.30 2.94 1.61
C ASP A 8 -7.48 1.94 2.46
N SER A 9 -8.07 0.79 2.80
CA SER A 9 -7.43 -0.18 3.70
C SER A 9 -6.14 -0.75 3.15
N THR A 10 -5.87 -0.60 1.85
CA THR A 10 -4.65 -1.13 1.26
C THR A 10 -3.43 -0.24 1.49
N SER A 11 -3.59 0.93 2.10
CA SER A 11 -2.48 1.72 2.67
C SER A 11 -1.74 1.01 3.81
N ASP A 12 -2.31 -0.08 4.33
CA ASP A 12 -1.82 -0.84 5.48
C ASP A 12 -1.60 0.00 6.76
N ILE A 13 -2.25 1.17 6.86
CA ILE A 13 -2.33 1.91 8.10
C ILE A 13 -3.35 1.22 9.00
N SER A 14 -2.92 0.73 10.16
CA SER A 14 -3.80 0.02 11.07
C SER A 14 -4.98 0.91 11.53
N PRO A 15 -6.17 0.36 11.78
CA PRO A 15 -7.33 1.14 12.23
C PRO A 15 -7.03 1.96 13.50
N ALA A 16 -6.28 1.39 14.45
CA ALA A 16 -5.86 2.08 15.66
C ALA A 16 -4.96 3.30 15.34
N ARG A 17 -4.01 3.15 14.41
CA ARG A 17 -3.14 4.24 13.99
C ARG A 17 -3.90 5.31 13.20
N ALA A 18 -4.79 4.91 12.30
CA ALA A 18 -5.64 5.82 11.55
C ALA A 18 -6.52 6.67 12.50
N GLN A 19 -7.11 6.04 13.52
CA GLN A 19 -7.89 6.73 14.55
C GLN A 19 -7.04 7.74 15.33
N GLU A 20 -5.84 7.34 15.78
CA GLU A 20 -4.91 8.24 16.49
C GLU A 20 -4.53 9.46 15.65
N LEU A 21 -4.35 9.26 14.34
CA LEU A 21 -3.93 10.31 13.41
C LEU A 21 -5.08 11.15 12.84
N GLY A 22 -6.33 10.77 13.10
CA GLY A 22 -7.51 11.40 12.48
C GLY A 22 -7.53 11.22 10.96
N ILE A 23 -7.18 10.01 10.50
CA ILE A 23 -7.26 9.58 9.10
C ILE A 23 -8.53 8.76 8.93
N TYR A 24 -9.28 9.04 7.86
CA TYR A 24 -10.41 8.22 7.46
C TYR A 24 -9.93 7.10 6.54
N VAL A 25 -10.29 5.86 6.85
CA VAL A 25 -9.95 4.69 6.04
C VAL A 25 -11.22 4.06 5.51
N ILE A 26 -11.32 3.89 4.19
CA ILE A 26 -12.39 3.10 3.58
C ILE A 26 -11.94 1.64 3.45
N PRO A 27 -12.60 0.68 4.11
CA PRO A 27 -12.21 -0.72 4.01
C PRO A 27 -12.56 -1.27 2.62
N LEU A 28 -11.63 -2.03 2.03
CA LEU A 28 -11.93 -2.93 0.92
C LEU A 28 -12.56 -4.23 1.45
N HIS A 29 -13.17 -4.97 0.54
CA HIS A 29 -13.78 -6.26 0.81
C HIS A 29 -12.81 -7.39 0.47
N VAL A 30 -12.69 -8.35 1.38
CA VAL A 30 -12.04 -9.64 1.15
C VAL A 30 -13.08 -10.76 1.19
N ILE A 31 -13.13 -11.53 0.11
CA ILE A 31 -14.04 -12.65 -0.07
C ILE A 31 -13.25 -13.95 0.07
N ILE A 32 -13.54 -14.70 1.12
CA ILE A 32 -12.86 -15.96 1.46
C ILE A 32 -13.91 -16.99 1.89
N GLU A 33 -13.87 -18.19 1.31
CA GLU A 33 -14.79 -19.29 1.64
C GLU A 33 -16.29 -18.93 1.55
N GLY A 34 -16.63 -17.94 0.70
CA GLY A 34 -18.00 -17.44 0.52
C GLY A 34 -18.44 -16.38 1.52
N GLU A 35 -17.59 -16.00 2.48
CA GLU A 35 -17.79 -14.87 3.38
C GLU A 35 -17.23 -13.59 2.75
N ASP A 36 -17.97 -12.49 2.86
CA ASP A 36 -17.54 -11.14 2.48
C ASP A 36 -17.25 -10.33 3.75
N LEU A 37 -16.00 -9.93 3.94
CA LEU A 37 -15.49 -9.30 5.15
C LEU A 37 -14.77 -8.00 4.81
N LEU A 38 -14.98 -6.97 5.63
CA LEU A 38 -14.26 -5.71 5.54
C LEU A 38 -12.84 -5.84 6.11
N ASP A 39 -11.85 -5.51 5.29
CA ASP A 39 -10.42 -5.56 5.60
C ASP A 39 -10.06 -4.72 6.83
N GLN A 40 -9.40 -5.33 7.81
CA GLN A 40 -9.02 -4.75 9.11
C GLN A 40 -10.19 -4.24 9.98
N VAL A 41 -11.45 -4.46 9.57
CA VAL A 41 -12.65 -4.06 10.32
C VAL A 41 -13.39 -5.27 10.87
N GLN A 42 -13.69 -6.24 10.00
CA GLN A 42 -14.37 -7.48 10.39
C GLN A 42 -13.40 -8.65 10.54
N ILE A 43 -12.22 -8.56 9.94
CA ILE A 43 -11.16 -9.55 10.04
C ILE A 43 -9.80 -8.87 10.14
N THR A 44 -8.94 -9.38 11.02
CA THR A 44 -7.56 -8.90 11.18
C THR A 44 -6.65 -9.54 10.13
N ALA A 45 -5.53 -8.90 9.80
CA ALA A 45 -4.57 -9.49 8.87
C ALA A 45 -4.03 -10.84 9.37
N GLU A 46 -3.76 -10.99 10.66
CA GLU A 46 -3.29 -12.24 11.25
C GLU A 46 -4.31 -13.37 11.08
N GLU A 47 -5.59 -13.10 11.39
CA GLU A 47 -6.66 -14.08 11.19
C GLU A 47 -6.85 -14.41 9.70
N TYR A 48 -6.84 -13.39 8.85
CA TYR A 48 -7.01 -13.55 7.41
C TYR A 48 -5.91 -14.40 6.78
N VAL A 49 -4.64 -14.12 7.09
CA VAL A 49 -3.50 -14.89 6.58
C VAL A 49 -3.58 -16.35 7.01
N ALA A 50 -3.98 -16.62 8.26
CA ALA A 50 -4.18 -17.98 8.76
C ALA A 50 -5.31 -18.72 8.01
N ARG A 51 -6.45 -18.06 7.75
CA ARG A 51 -7.54 -18.64 6.94
C ARG A 51 -7.12 -18.88 5.50
N MET A 52 -6.49 -17.88 4.87
CA MET A 52 -6.01 -17.97 3.48
C MET A 52 -5.02 -19.11 3.28
N ALA A 53 -4.15 -19.38 4.26
CA ALA A 53 -3.20 -20.49 4.21
C ALA A 53 -3.87 -21.87 4.18
N GLY A 54 -5.05 -22.00 4.81
CA GLY A 54 -5.82 -23.24 4.88
C GLY A 54 -6.92 -23.39 3.81
N SER A 55 -7.26 -22.32 3.10
CA SER A 55 -8.37 -22.31 2.14
C SER A 55 -8.05 -23.11 0.87
N GLU A 56 -8.96 -23.98 0.46
CA GLU A 56 -8.89 -24.67 -0.84
C GLU A 56 -9.29 -23.77 -2.02
N GLN A 57 -10.07 -22.72 -1.73
CA GLN A 57 -10.51 -21.74 -2.72
C GLN A 57 -9.57 -20.54 -2.72
N LEU A 58 -9.24 -20.02 -3.91
CA LEU A 58 -8.48 -18.79 -4.01
C LEU A 58 -9.37 -17.61 -3.56
N PRO A 59 -9.01 -16.90 -2.48
CA PRO A 59 -9.76 -15.73 -2.08
C PRO A 59 -9.59 -14.61 -3.11
N HIS A 60 -10.56 -13.71 -3.14
CA HIS A 60 -10.56 -12.55 -4.02
C HIS A 60 -11.05 -11.31 -3.27
N THR A 61 -10.96 -10.15 -3.90
CA THR A 61 -11.31 -8.86 -3.29
C THR A 61 -12.24 -8.07 -4.17
N SER A 62 -13.02 -7.18 -3.56
CA SER A 62 -13.69 -6.09 -4.26
C SER A 62 -13.39 -4.74 -3.63
N GLN A 63 -13.37 -3.74 -4.49
CA GLN A 63 -13.30 -2.33 -4.11
C GLN A 63 -14.59 -1.89 -3.39
N PRO A 64 -14.56 -0.78 -2.64
CA PRO A 64 -15.75 -0.21 -2.03
C PRO A 64 -16.70 0.29 -3.12
N SER A 65 -17.99 0.19 -2.85
CA SER A 65 -19.06 0.68 -3.71
C SER A 65 -19.18 2.20 -3.69
N ALA A 66 -19.86 2.76 -4.70
CA ALA A 66 -20.19 4.19 -4.72
C ALA A 66 -21.04 4.62 -3.51
N GLY A 67 -21.90 3.72 -2.99
CA GLY A 67 -22.71 3.99 -1.80
C GLY A 67 -21.86 4.16 -0.54
N GLU A 68 -20.80 3.35 -0.40
CA GLU A 68 -19.88 3.43 0.73
C GLU A 68 -19.00 4.68 0.67
N PHE A 69 -18.51 5.05 -0.52
CA PHE A 69 -17.82 6.33 -0.70
C PHE A 69 -18.72 7.52 -0.37
N LYS A 70 -19.99 7.50 -0.80
CA LYS A 70 -20.94 8.55 -0.46
C LYS A 70 -21.12 8.64 1.06
N ALA A 71 -21.34 7.51 1.73
CA ALA A 71 -21.51 7.48 3.19
C ALA A 71 -20.26 8.00 3.94
N LEU A 72 -19.07 7.69 3.42
CA LEU A 72 -17.82 8.20 3.97
C LEU A 72 -17.70 9.72 3.80
N PHE A 73 -17.99 10.25 2.61
CA PHE A 73 -17.91 11.69 2.35
C PHE A 73 -18.98 12.48 3.13
N ASP A 74 -20.19 11.91 3.29
CA ASP A 74 -21.23 12.45 4.18
C ASP A 74 -20.71 12.56 5.62
N ARG A 75 -20.06 11.50 6.13
CA ARG A 75 -19.46 11.49 7.47
C ARG A 75 -18.36 12.54 7.61
N VAL A 76 -17.45 12.64 6.64
CA VAL A 76 -16.36 13.64 6.66
C VAL A 76 -16.91 15.07 6.75
N ARG A 77 -18.00 15.38 6.04
CA ARG A 77 -18.70 16.66 6.16
C ARG A 77 -19.35 16.85 7.52
N ALA A 78 -20.02 15.82 8.04
CA ALA A 78 -20.66 15.86 9.36
C ALA A 78 -19.64 16.11 10.49
N ASP A 79 -18.41 15.63 10.33
CA ASP A 79 -17.28 15.86 11.22
C ASP A 79 -16.66 17.28 11.06
N GLY A 80 -17.19 18.11 10.15
CA GLY A 80 -16.88 19.53 10.01
C GLY A 80 -15.83 19.88 8.95
N HIS A 81 -15.52 18.96 8.03
CA HIS A 81 -14.60 19.23 6.92
C HIS A 81 -15.32 19.64 5.64
N ASP A 82 -14.88 20.75 5.04
CA ASP A 82 -15.39 21.23 3.74
C ASP A 82 -14.65 20.64 2.54
N SER A 83 -13.45 20.10 2.77
CA SER A 83 -12.61 19.49 1.73
C SER A 83 -11.79 18.31 2.27
N ALA A 84 -11.32 17.46 1.36
CA ALA A 84 -10.52 16.29 1.67
C ALA A 84 -9.49 15.98 0.57
N ILE A 85 -8.43 15.27 0.94
CA ILE A 85 -7.56 14.57 0.01
C ILE A 85 -7.78 13.07 0.18
N PHE A 86 -8.00 12.35 -0.92
CA PHE A 86 -8.12 10.90 -0.94
C PHE A 86 -6.92 10.32 -1.69
N ILE A 87 -6.07 9.57 -1.01
CA ILE A 87 -4.93 8.86 -1.60
C ILE A 87 -5.30 7.38 -1.64
N SER A 88 -5.39 6.83 -2.84
CA SER A 88 -5.84 5.45 -3.09
C SER A 88 -4.73 4.60 -3.68
N LEU A 89 -4.88 3.28 -3.58
CA LEU A 89 -4.06 2.33 -4.34
C LEU A 89 -4.12 2.56 -5.85
N CYS A 90 -3.15 1.93 -6.54
CA CYS A 90 -2.98 2.03 -7.97
C CYS A 90 -4.27 1.72 -8.74
N SER A 91 -4.69 2.66 -9.59
CA SER A 91 -5.92 2.53 -10.38
C SER A 91 -5.91 1.36 -11.38
N GLU A 92 -4.74 0.82 -11.71
CA GLU A 92 -4.61 -0.35 -12.59
C GLU A 92 -4.94 -1.67 -11.87
N TRP A 93 -4.96 -1.67 -10.53
CA TRP A 93 -5.19 -2.88 -9.72
C TRP A 93 -6.62 -2.97 -9.20
N SER A 94 -7.31 -1.83 -9.13
CA SER A 94 -8.60 -1.68 -8.49
C SER A 94 -9.35 -0.45 -8.99
N ALA A 95 -10.67 -0.56 -9.09
CA ALA A 95 -11.55 0.56 -9.41
C ALA A 95 -11.85 1.48 -8.20
N CYS A 96 -11.16 1.30 -7.06
CA CYS A 96 -11.33 2.11 -5.84
C CYS A 96 -11.16 3.61 -6.14
N TYR A 97 -10.05 3.98 -6.80
CA TYR A 97 -9.79 5.36 -7.25
C TYR A 97 -10.92 5.91 -8.12
N SER A 98 -11.32 5.18 -9.17
CA SER A 98 -12.34 5.68 -10.11
C SER A 98 -13.73 5.79 -9.47
N ASN A 99 -14.06 4.87 -8.54
CA ASN A 99 -15.31 4.93 -7.78
C ASN A 99 -15.35 6.16 -6.88
N ALA A 100 -14.24 6.47 -6.19
CA ALA A 100 -14.12 7.66 -5.37
C ALA A 100 -14.29 8.95 -6.19
N CYS A 101 -13.59 9.04 -7.33
CA CYS A 101 -13.70 10.17 -8.27
C CYS A 101 -15.15 10.38 -8.72
N LEU A 102 -15.84 9.31 -9.14
CA LEU A 102 -17.22 9.40 -9.62
C LEU A 102 -18.17 9.96 -8.55
N VAL A 103 -18.00 9.55 -7.29
CA VAL A 103 -18.81 10.07 -6.19
C VAL A 103 -18.42 11.52 -5.90
N ALA A 104 -17.12 11.84 -5.87
CA ALA A 104 -16.61 13.17 -5.61
C ALA A 104 -17.14 14.22 -6.60
N GLU A 105 -17.31 13.87 -7.89
CA GLU A 105 -17.84 14.78 -8.93
C GLU A 105 -19.20 15.40 -8.61
N THR A 106 -20.03 14.70 -7.82
CA THR A 106 -21.40 15.13 -7.50
C THR A 106 -21.62 15.39 -6.02
N HIS A 107 -20.60 15.17 -5.19
CA HIS A 107 -20.68 15.37 -3.75
C HIS A 107 -20.43 16.84 -3.37
N GLU A 108 -20.99 17.29 -2.26
CA GLU A 108 -20.75 18.64 -1.75
C GLU A 108 -19.36 18.83 -1.09
N LEU A 109 -18.64 17.73 -0.86
CA LEU A 109 -17.30 17.74 -0.25
C LEU A 109 -16.29 17.93 -1.39
N ASP A 110 -15.41 18.93 -1.30
CA ASP A 110 -14.31 19.07 -2.27
C ASP A 110 -13.26 17.99 -2.00
N VAL A 111 -13.33 16.86 -2.72
CA VAL A 111 -12.41 15.75 -2.58
C VAL A 111 -11.39 15.74 -3.73
N ARG A 112 -10.11 15.84 -3.38
CA ARG A 112 -9.00 15.65 -4.32
C ARG A 112 -8.53 14.21 -4.30
N CYS A 113 -8.96 13.44 -5.29
CA CYS A 113 -8.54 12.06 -5.47
C CYS A 113 -7.15 11.99 -6.12
N ILE A 114 -6.27 11.17 -5.54
CA ILE A 114 -4.92 10.89 -6.02
C ILE A 114 -4.78 9.38 -6.18
N ASP A 115 -4.52 8.97 -7.42
CA ASP A 115 -4.01 7.63 -7.73
C ASP A 115 -2.54 7.58 -7.32
N SER A 116 -2.21 6.80 -6.29
CA SER A 116 -0.85 6.70 -5.78
C SER A 116 0.10 5.96 -6.74
N ARG A 117 -0.44 5.21 -7.72
CA ARG A 117 0.30 4.26 -8.57
C ARG A 117 1.06 3.17 -7.79
N THR A 118 0.74 3.00 -6.52
CA THR A 118 1.34 2.00 -5.62
C THR A 118 0.27 1.42 -4.69
N GLY A 119 0.66 0.79 -3.58
CA GLY A 119 -0.23 0.34 -2.53
C GLY A 119 0.58 -0.06 -1.30
N SER A 120 -0.05 -0.77 -0.37
CA SER A 120 0.59 -1.23 0.87
C SER A 120 1.29 -0.07 1.60
N GLY A 121 2.41 -0.35 2.28
CA GLY A 121 3.15 0.64 3.05
C GLY A 121 3.55 1.90 2.26
N ALA A 122 3.73 1.82 0.93
CA ALA A 122 4.12 2.98 0.12
C ALA A 122 2.97 4.00 -0.01
N GLU A 123 1.74 3.52 -0.16
CA GLU A 123 0.55 4.36 -0.08
C GLU A 123 0.42 4.95 1.33
N GLY A 124 0.61 4.15 2.38
CA GLY A 124 0.59 4.63 3.76
C GLY A 124 1.63 5.73 4.04
N LEU A 125 2.83 5.64 3.45
CA LEU A 125 3.85 6.68 3.56
C LEU A 125 3.43 7.99 2.88
N LEU A 126 2.74 7.93 1.74
CA LEU A 126 2.17 9.13 1.09
C LEU A 126 1.05 9.77 1.92
N VAL A 127 0.21 8.95 2.57
CA VAL A 127 -0.82 9.43 3.49
C VAL A 127 -0.20 10.16 4.69
N GLU A 128 0.85 9.59 5.26
CA GLU A 128 1.59 10.21 6.37
C GLU A 128 2.34 11.48 5.94
N TYR A 129 2.83 11.53 4.70
CA TYR A 129 3.40 12.73 4.08
C TYR A 129 2.35 13.85 4.02
N ALA A 130 1.16 13.56 3.47
CA ALA A 130 0.07 14.53 3.39
C ALA A 130 -0.37 15.00 4.78
N LEU A 131 -0.36 14.11 5.77
CA LEU A 131 -0.66 14.45 7.15
C LEU A 131 0.39 15.39 7.75
N ALA A 132 1.67 15.16 7.48
CA ALA A 132 2.74 16.03 7.92
C ALA A 132 2.61 17.43 7.33
N MET A 133 2.31 17.55 6.02
CA MET A 133 2.04 18.83 5.37
C MET A 133 0.83 19.56 5.98
N ARG A 134 -0.27 18.84 6.22
CA ARG A 134 -1.46 19.41 6.87
C ARG A 134 -1.13 19.95 8.26
N LYS A 135 -0.33 19.21 9.04
CA LYS A 135 0.11 19.62 10.38
C LYS A 135 1.03 20.84 10.35
N ASP A 136 1.79 21.01 9.27
CA ASP A 136 2.62 22.20 9.02
C ASP A 136 1.80 23.40 8.48
N GLY A 137 0.48 23.25 8.32
CA GLY A 137 -0.41 24.33 7.90
C GLY A 137 -0.43 24.58 6.39
N ARG A 138 0.14 23.67 5.59
CA ARG A 138 0.06 23.71 4.12
C ARG A 138 -1.40 23.57 3.66
N SER A 139 -1.75 24.26 2.58
CA SER A 139 -3.10 24.20 2.01
C SER A 139 -3.37 22.85 1.32
N LEU A 140 -4.64 22.59 0.98
CA LEU A 140 -5.01 21.41 0.19
C LEU A 140 -4.33 21.42 -1.18
N ASP A 141 -4.33 22.56 -1.88
CA ASP A 141 -3.70 22.69 -3.20
C ASP A 141 -2.18 22.48 -3.14
N GLU A 142 -1.52 23.03 -2.11
CA GLU A 142 -0.08 22.83 -1.89
C GLU A 142 0.23 21.36 -1.58
N THR A 143 -0.61 20.70 -0.77
CA THR A 143 -0.46 19.30 -0.42
C THR A 143 -0.69 18.40 -1.63
N GLU A 144 -1.74 18.64 -2.41
CA GLU A 144 -2.03 17.91 -3.65
C GLU A 144 -0.86 18.00 -4.62
N ALA A 145 -0.37 19.21 -4.90
CA ALA A 145 0.74 19.43 -5.82
C ALA A 145 2.01 18.71 -5.37
N GLN A 146 2.34 18.79 -4.08
CA GLN A 146 3.55 18.17 -3.53
C GLN A 146 3.44 16.63 -3.51
N ILE A 147 2.29 16.07 -3.15
CA ILE A 147 2.08 14.62 -3.20
C ILE A 147 2.25 14.14 -4.64
N ARG A 148 1.62 14.78 -5.62
CA ARG A 148 1.76 14.44 -7.05
C ARG A 148 3.22 14.47 -7.53
N ALA A 149 4.02 15.40 -7.02
CA ALA A 149 5.45 15.48 -7.35
C ALA A 149 6.29 14.38 -6.66
N THR A 150 5.82 13.85 -5.52
CA THR A 150 6.51 12.83 -4.72
C THR A 150 6.19 11.41 -5.17
N LEU A 151 5.07 11.21 -5.89
CA LEU A 151 4.63 9.88 -6.31
C LEU A 151 5.70 9.03 -7.05
N PRO A 152 6.55 9.58 -7.96
CA PRO A 152 7.61 8.78 -8.61
C PRO A 152 8.62 8.15 -7.64
N ASP A 153 8.75 8.75 -6.45
CA ASP A 153 9.72 8.35 -5.42
C ASP A 153 9.06 7.51 -4.30
N ALA A 154 7.77 7.17 -4.44
CA ALA A 154 7.04 6.30 -3.52
C ALA A 154 7.11 4.85 -3.98
N HIS A 155 8.10 4.11 -3.46
CA HIS A 155 8.44 2.78 -3.95
C HIS A 155 7.85 1.66 -3.09
N LEU A 156 7.40 0.59 -3.76
CA LEU A 156 6.96 -0.66 -3.15
C LEU A 156 7.72 -1.84 -3.77
N LEU A 157 8.56 -2.51 -2.99
CA LEU A 157 9.23 -3.74 -3.40
C LEU A 157 8.56 -4.92 -2.71
N LEU A 158 8.09 -5.89 -3.48
CA LEU A 158 7.42 -7.09 -2.97
C LEU A 158 8.24 -8.34 -3.28
N ILE A 159 8.50 -9.16 -2.27
CA ILE A 159 9.08 -10.49 -2.44
C ILE A 159 8.05 -11.52 -1.98
N PRO A 160 7.13 -11.96 -2.86
CA PRO A 160 6.17 -12.99 -2.51
C PRO A 160 6.84 -14.37 -2.44
N ARG A 161 6.19 -15.34 -1.79
CA ARG A 161 6.62 -16.75 -1.81
C ARG A 161 6.48 -17.36 -3.20
N THR A 162 5.34 -17.11 -3.85
CA THR A 162 5.04 -17.51 -5.22
C THR A 162 4.31 -16.36 -5.93
N LEU A 163 4.29 -16.36 -7.26
CA LEU A 163 3.50 -15.39 -8.03
C LEU A 163 2.05 -15.85 -8.25
N GLU A 164 1.63 -16.97 -7.65
CA GLU A 164 0.36 -17.61 -8.00
C GLU A 164 -0.84 -16.72 -7.71
N ASN A 165 -0.91 -16.11 -6.51
CA ASN A 165 -2.01 -15.24 -6.14
C ASN A 165 -2.08 -14.01 -7.05
N LEU A 166 -0.94 -13.34 -7.31
CA LEU A 166 -0.88 -12.18 -8.21
C LEU A 166 -1.37 -12.50 -9.62
N VAL A 167 -0.99 -13.67 -10.15
CA VAL A 167 -1.39 -14.12 -11.49
C VAL A 167 -2.85 -14.55 -11.52
N LYS A 168 -3.26 -15.44 -10.60
CA LYS A 168 -4.61 -16.02 -10.59
C LYS A 168 -5.69 -14.98 -10.26
N ASN A 169 -5.37 -14.01 -9.40
CA ASN A 169 -6.24 -12.86 -9.14
C ASN A 169 -6.10 -11.74 -10.18
N GLY A 170 -5.30 -11.90 -11.24
CA GLY A 170 -5.29 -10.99 -12.38
C GLY A 170 -4.56 -9.65 -12.17
N ARG A 171 -3.78 -9.49 -11.09
CA ARG A 171 -3.01 -8.26 -10.81
C ARG A 171 -1.63 -8.27 -11.48
N ALA A 172 -1.11 -9.45 -11.82
CA ALA A 172 0.12 -9.60 -12.61
C ALA A 172 0.03 -10.71 -13.68
N PRO A 173 -0.97 -10.71 -14.57
CA PRO A 173 -1.22 -11.82 -15.51
C PRO A 173 -0.05 -12.08 -16.47
N LYS A 174 0.73 -11.03 -16.81
CA LYS A 174 1.91 -11.13 -17.67
C LYS A 174 3.06 -11.93 -17.04
N LEU A 175 3.02 -12.14 -15.71
CA LEU A 175 4.01 -12.96 -15.01
C LEU A 175 3.65 -14.45 -15.00
N ALA A 176 2.52 -14.86 -15.60
CA ALA A 176 2.10 -16.27 -15.67
C ALA A 176 3.19 -17.19 -16.28
N GLY A 177 3.92 -16.71 -17.28
CA GLY A 177 5.01 -17.47 -17.92
C GLY A 177 6.23 -17.72 -17.01
N GLN A 178 6.35 -16.97 -15.91
CA GLN A 178 7.44 -17.12 -14.94
C GLN A 178 7.13 -18.17 -13.85
N LEU A 179 5.86 -18.57 -13.70
CA LEU A 179 5.44 -19.63 -12.77
C LEU A 179 6.05 -21.00 -13.12
N THR A 180 6.31 -21.26 -14.41
CA THR A 180 6.69 -22.59 -14.92
C THR A 180 8.20 -22.83 -14.99
N GLN A 181 9.02 -21.78 -14.81
CA GLN A 181 10.45 -21.84 -15.17
C GLN A 181 11.41 -22.00 -13.99
N MET A 182 10.93 -22.10 -12.73
CA MET A 182 11.75 -21.74 -11.58
C MET A 182 11.64 -22.69 -10.37
N LEU A 183 12.14 -23.92 -10.51
CA LEU A 183 12.53 -24.70 -9.32
C LEU A 183 13.63 -23.93 -8.55
N ASN A 184 13.27 -23.44 -7.36
CA ASN A 184 14.14 -22.75 -6.40
C ASN A 184 14.65 -21.35 -6.82
N ILE A 185 13.97 -20.62 -7.70
CA ILE A 185 14.27 -19.19 -7.94
C ILE A 185 13.10 -18.34 -7.42
N ARG A 186 13.40 -17.38 -6.55
CA ARG A 186 12.47 -16.37 -6.06
C ARG A 186 12.56 -15.13 -6.93
N LEU A 187 11.44 -14.41 -7.02
CA LEU A 187 11.31 -13.16 -7.75
C LEU A 187 10.88 -12.05 -6.80
N ALA A 188 11.39 -10.85 -7.05
CA ALA A 188 10.87 -9.63 -6.47
C ALA A 188 10.13 -8.86 -7.56
N VAL A 189 9.00 -8.28 -7.19
CA VAL A 189 8.13 -7.50 -8.07
C VAL A 189 7.93 -6.10 -7.53
N SER A 190 7.61 -5.16 -8.41
CA SER A 190 7.29 -3.76 -8.07
C SER A 190 6.30 -3.21 -9.10
N PRO A 191 5.41 -2.27 -8.73
CA PRO A 191 4.78 -1.40 -9.72
C PRO A 191 5.85 -0.73 -10.58
N GLU A 192 5.60 -0.64 -11.88
CA GLU A 192 6.30 0.29 -12.74
C GLU A 192 5.55 1.62 -12.75
N TRP A 193 6.24 2.69 -12.36
CA TRP A 193 5.67 4.02 -12.11
C TRP A 193 4.70 4.52 -13.19
N GLN A 194 5.10 4.47 -14.47
CA GLN A 194 4.31 5.06 -15.54
C GLN A 194 3.07 4.22 -15.86
N SER A 195 3.21 2.90 -15.95
CA SER A 195 2.10 2.02 -16.35
C SER A 195 1.28 1.50 -15.19
N GLY A 196 1.76 1.52 -13.94
CA GLY A 196 1.14 0.82 -12.80
C GLY A 196 1.24 -0.71 -12.87
N GLU A 197 1.84 -1.26 -13.93
CA GLU A 197 1.99 -2.70 -14.13
C GLU A 197 2.96 -3.30 -13.10
N ILE A 198 2.56 -4.40 -12.45
CA ILE A 198 3.45 -5.17 -11.57
C ILE A 198 4.44 -5.96 -12.42
N LYS A 199 5.73 -5.62 -12.31
CA LYS A 199 6.83 -6.25 -13.06
C LYS A 199 7.79 -6.97 -12.14
N ALA A 200 8.36 -8.08 -12.62
CA ALA A 200 9.50 -8.71 -11.97
C ALA A 200 10.74 -7.83 -12.15
N ILE A 201 11.33 -7.40 -11.04
CA ILE A 201 12.48 -6.47 -11.02
C ILE A 201 13.78 -7.17 -10.66
N LYS A 202 13.72 -8.20 -9.82
CA LYS A 202 14.90 -8.97 -9.37
C LYS A 202 14.58 -10.45 -9.30
N LYS A 203 15.65 -11.25 -9.35
CA LYS A 203 15.60 -12.70 -9.16
C LYS A 203 16.74 -13.16 -8.25
N GLY A 204 16.50 -14.20 -7.48
CA GLY A 204 17.48 -14.71 -6.52
C GLY A 204 17.16 -16.13 -6.08
N ARG A 205 18.20 -16.92 -5.81
CA ARG A 205 18.04 -18.28 -5.27
C ARG A 205 18.12 -18.21 -3.74
N GLY A 206 17.01 -18.52 -3.06
CA GLY A 206 16.88 -18.43 -1.61
C GLY A 206 16.70 -17.00 -1.08
N ALA A 207 16.28 -16.87 0.17
CA ALA A 207 15.95 -15.60 0.83
C ALA A 207 17.11 -14.60 0.80
N LYS A 208 18.31 -15.02 1.27
CA LYS A 208 19.50 -14.17 1.31
C LYS A 208 19.82 -13.48 -0.02
N ARG A 209 19.75 -14.21 -1.14
CA ARG A 209 20.09 -13.66 -2.47
C ARG A 209 18.99 -12.76 -3.01
N ILE A 210 17.71 -13.13 -2.82
CA ILE A 210 16.62 -12.28 -3.31
C ILE A 210 16.54 -10.98 -2.52
N VAL A 211 16.64 -11.03 -1.18
CA VAL A 211 16.63 -9.84 -0.32
C VAL A 211 17.80 -8.92 -0.66
N ALA A 212 19.02 -9.44 -0.74
CA ALA A 212 20.19 -8.61 -1.10
C ALA A 212 20.03 -7.94 -2.48
N ASN A 213 19.50 -8.65 -3.47
CA ASN A 213 19.30 -8.09 -4.81
C ASN A 213 18.18 -7.03 -4.83
N THR A 214 17.12 -7.20 -4.04
CA THR A 214 15.99 -6.26 -3.92
C THR A 214 16.38 -5.02 -3.12
N MET A 215 17.10 -5.19 -2.00
CA MET A 215 17.53 -4.09 -1.15
C MET A 215 18.52 -3.16 -1.85
N ALA A 216 19.24 -3.61 -2.88
CA ALA A 216 20.16 -2.75 -3.64
C ALA A 216 19.49 -1.47 -4.17
N ASP A 217 18.21 -1.53 -4.58
CA ASP A 217 17.49 -0.35 -5.08
C ASP A 217 17.08 0.58 -3.92
N CYS A 218 16.61 0.02 -2.81
CA CYS A 218 16.26 0.78 -1.61
C CYS A 218 17.48 1.48 -1.00
N LEU A 219 18.62 0.79 -0.89
CA LEU A 219 19.85 1.35 -0.33
C LEU A 219 20.42 2.47 -1.22
N ALA A 220 20.43 2.27 -2.55
CA ALA A 220 20.83 3.33 -3.47
C ALA A 220 19.93 4.57 -3.36
N PHE A 221 18.62 4.36 -3.19
CA PHE A 221 17.67 5.45 -2.95
C PHE A 221 17.97 6.19 -1.64
N LEU A 222 18.26 5.49 -0.55
CA LEU A 222 18.57 6.10 0.75
C LEU A 222 19.88 6.90 0.72
N ASP A 223 20.86 6.47 -0.07
CA ASP A 223 22.10 7.24 -0.30
C ASP A 223 21.83 8.59 -0.99
N GLU A 224 20.87 8.63 -1.92
CA GLU A 224 20.47 9.85 -2.65
C GLU A 224 19.47 10.72 -1.86
N HIS A 225 18.63 10.08 -1.03
CA HIS A 225 17.55 10.69 -0.26
C HIS A 225 17.64 10.32 1.23
N PRO A 226 18.65 10.83 1.95
CA PRO A 226 18.84 10.53 3.37
C PRO A 226 17.62 10.94 4.20
N SER A 227 17.38 10.23 5.30
CA SER A 227 16.24 10.44 6.19
C SER A 227 14.86 10.24 5.54
N SER A 228 14.81 9.54 4.41
CA SER A 228 13.56 9.01 3.84
C SER A 228 12.91 8.00 4.78
N SER A 229 11.59 7.86 4.68
CA SER A 229 10.86 6.90 5.49
C SER A 229 10.93 5.50 4.87
N VAL A 230 11.13 4.46 5.69
CA VAL A 230 11.08 3.05 5.28
C VAL A 230 10.09 2.31 6.15
N ARG A 231 9.21 1.52 5.53
CA ARG A 231 8.23 0.65 6.20
C ARG A 231 8.37 -0.77 5.67
N VAL A 232 8.37 -1.76 6.55
CA VAL A 232 8.53 -3.18 6.17
C VAL A 232 7.37 -3.99 6.71
N LEU A 233 6.55 -4.55 5.81
CA LEU A 233 5.35 -5.31 6.17
C LEU A 233 5.45 -6.75 5.69
N THR A 234 4.76 -7.69 6.35
CA THR A 234 4.84 -9.11 5.97
C THR A 234 3.55 -9.90 6.17
N THR A 235 3.40 -11.00 5.41
CA THR A 235 2.43 -12.08 5.66
C THR A 235 3.09 -13.33 6.27
N GLY A 236 4.19 -13.18 7.02
CA GLY A 236 4.86 -14.28 7.76
C GLY A 236 6.31 -14.58 7.33
N ALA A 237 6.92 -13.74 6.50
CA ALA A 237 8.28 -13.90 5.95
C ALA A 237 9.38 -13.52 6.97
N ALA A 238 9.50 -14.27 8.07
CA ALA A 238 10.42 -13.96 9.16
C ALA A 238 11.91 -13.96 8.74
N GLU A 239 12.34 -14.94 7.92
CA GLU A 239 13.72 -15.00 7.42
C GLU A 239 14.06 -13.77 6.57
N GLU A 240 13.17 -13.39 5.65
CA GLU A 240 13.36 -12.20 4.84
C GLU A 240 13.33 -10.90 5.67
N GLN A 241 12.49 -10.81 6.71
CA GLN A 241 12.44 -9.66 7.62
C GLN A 241 13.77 -9.45 8.34
N GLU A 242 14.37 -10.53 8.87
CA GLU A 242 15.68 -10.46 9.52
C GLU A 242 16.76 -9.94 8.56
N LEU A 243 16.78 -10.45 7.33
CA LEU A 243 17.72 -10.03 6.30
C LEU A 243 17.53 -8.56 5.87
N VAL A 244 16.29 -8.08 5.80
CA VAL A 244 15.98 -6.67 5.51
C VAL A 244 16.46 -5.78 6.65
N ASN A 245 16.21 -6.18 7.90
CA ASN A 245 16.67 -5.45 9.08
C ASN A 245 18.21 -5.37 9.13
N GLU A 246 18.91 -6.46 8.80
CA GLU A 246 20.37 -6.46 8.66
C GLU A 246 20.86 -5.50 7.57
N ALA A 247 20.17 -5.44 6.43
CA ALA A 247 20.53 -4.55 5.32
C ALA A 247 20.32 -3.07 5.64
N LEU A 248 19.26 -2.75 6.40
CA LEU A 248 18.94 -1.39 6.84
C LEU A 248 19.81 -0.92 8.03
N ALA A 249 20.47 -1.83 8.73
CA ALA A 249 21.29 -1.49 9.88
C ALA A 249 22.42 -0.50 9.49
N GLY A 250 22.43 0.66 10.16
CA GLY A 250 23.43 1.71 9.95
C GLY A 250 23.17 2.63 8.75
N GLN A 251 22.04 2.47 8.05
CA GLN A 251 21.61 3.39 6.98
C GLN A 251 20.93 4.63 7.55
N ASP A 252 20.97 5.75 6.82
CA ASP A 252 20.27 7.00 7.19
C ASP A 252 18.83 6.97 6.65
N TYR A 253 17.91 6.52 7.50
CA TYR A 253 16.48 6.50 7.21
C TYR A 253 15.64 6.72 8.47
N VAL A 254 14.37 7.01 8.27
CA VAL A 254 13.35 7.06 9.33
C VAL A 254 12.59 5.75 9.32
N ASP A 255 12.69 4.99 10.40
CA ASP A 255 11.86 3.80 10.60
C ASP A 255 10.38 4.19 10.77
N ALA A 256 9.59 3.86 9.75
CA ALA A 256 8.15 4.08 9.71
C ALA A 256 7.36 2.83 10.16
N GLY A 257 8.03 1.86 10.76
CA GLY A 257 7.46 0.72 11.46
C GLY A 257 7.43 -0.57 10.65
N THR A 258 7.14 -1.65 11.38
CA THR A 258 6.91 -2.99 10.84
C THR A 258 5.56 -3.53 11.26
N GLY A 259 5.00 -4.47 10.50
CA GLY A 259 3.70 -5.05 10.83
C GLY A 259 3.18 -6.04 9.78
N PRO A 260 1.92 -6.47 9.93
CA PRO A 260 1.31 -7.33 8.92
C PRO A 260 0.97 -6.55 7.65
N ILE A 261 1.00 -7.23 6.50
CA ILE A 261 0.32 -6.78 5.27
C ILE A 261 -1.19 -7.00 5.46
N GLY A 262 -2.02 -6.02 5.10
CA GLY A 262 -3.48 -6.07 5.22
C GLY A 262 -4.14 -7.15 4.37
N CYS A 263 -5.39 -7.48 4.69
CA CYS A 263 -6.08 -8.65 4.14
C CYS A 263 -6.21 -8.54 2.61
N THR A 264 -6.52 -7.34 2.11
CA THR A 264 -6.69 -7.13 0.67
C THR A 264 -5.39 -7.34 -0.10
N ILE A 265 -4.27 -6.76 0.36
CA ILE A 265 -2.98 -6.98 -0.30
C ILE A 265 -2.54 -8.44 -0.13
N ALA A 266 -2.71 -9.02 1.06
CA ALA A 266 -2.41 -10.42 1.35
C ALA A 266 -3.12 -11.38 0.39
N THR A 267 -4.38 -11.10 0.03
CA THR A 267 -5.15 -11.87 -0.98
C THR A 267 -4.36 -12.04 -2.28
N HIS A 268 -3.66 -10.99 -2.71
CA HIS A 268 -2.94 -10.95 -3.98
C HIS A 268 -1.48 -11.38 -3.86
N VAL A 269 -0.80 -11.12 -2.74
CA VAL A 269 0.63 -11.46 -2.59
C VAL A 269 0.87 -12.84 -1.96
N GLY A 270 -0.15 -13.40 -1.30
CA GLY A 270 -0.09 -14.70 -0.63
C GLY A 270 0.60 -14.66 0.74
N VAL A 271 0.80 -15.84 1.31
CA VAL A 271 1.54 -16.05 2.57
C VAL A 271 3.05 -15.93 2.37
N ASP A 272 3.79 -15.70 3.45
CA ASP A 272 5.26 -15.59 3.45
C ASP A 272 5.80 -14.56 2.43
N ALA A 273 5.06 -13.46 2.25
CA ALA A 273 5.49 -12.31 1.47
C ALA A 273 6.09 -11.24 2.38
N ILE A 274 7.02 -10.45 1.84
CA ILE A 274 7.53 -9.23 2.47
C ILE A 274 7.37 -8.06 1.49
N ALA A 275 6.92 -6.93 2.03
CA ALA A 275 6.80 -5.65 1.36
C ALA A 275 7.80 -4.67 2.00
N ILE A 276 8.63 -4.05 1.17
CA ILE A 276 9.59 -3.02 1.58
C ILE A 276 9.16 -1.74 0.86
N SER A 277 8.69 -0.78 1.64
CA SER A 277 8.19 0.50 1.13
C SER A 277 9.10 1.62 1.57
N TYR A 278 9.41 2.54 0.66
CA TYR A 278 10.20 3.72 0.99
C TYR A 278 9.76 4.92 0.16
N CYS A 279 9.88 6.10 0.76
CA CYS A 279 9.38 7.35 0.19
C CYS A 279 10.14 8.53 0.84
N PRO A 280 10.44 9.61 0.11
CA PRO A 280 10.94 10.84 0.71
C PRO A 280 10.03 11.29 1.83
N ARG A 281 10.62 11.73 2.93
CA ARG A 281 9.86 12.28 4.04
C ARG A 281 9.57 13.76 3.79
N TYR A 282 8.37 14.22 4.13
CA TYR A 282 8.10 15.66 4.16
C TYR A 282 9.02 16.36 5.15
N GLN A 283 9.76 17.35 4.66
CA GLN A 283 10.57 18.26 5.46
C GLN A 283 10.04 19.67 5.22
N PRO A 284 9.59 20.39 6.28
CA PRO A 284 9.20 21.78 6.15
C PRO A 284 10.34 22.59 5.55
N ALA A 285 10.04 23.45 4.57
CA ALA A 285 11.00 24.44 4.13
C ALA A 285 11.18 25.46 5.26
N ASN A 286 12.40 25.59 5.79
CA ASN A 286 12.76 26.63 6.75
C ASN A 286 12.59 28.04 6.17
#